data_AF-A0A1G3LUG9-F1
#
_entry.id   AF-A0A1G3LUG9-F1
#
_cell.length_a   1.000
_cell.length_b   1.000
_cell.length_c   1.000
_cell.angle_alpha   90.00
_cell.angle_beta   90.00
_cell.angle_gamma   90.00
#
_symmetry.space_group_name_H-M   'P 1'
#
loop_
_entity.id
_entity.type
_entity.pdbx_description
1 polymer ?
#
loop_
_entity_poly.entity_id
_entity_poly.type
_entity_poly.pdbx_seq_one_letter_code
_entity_poly.pdbx_strand_id
1 'polypeptide(L)'
;MNPQDVHALLEQNESEHIEFKKAESSFDFDKLVEYAIALANECGGMIVLGITDKKPRLIVGTSAYLDDLAKIKERLNAQVRLRIDIEEVQCPEGRVLVFHVPSRPVGMPLHVHGRYQKGAS
;
A
#
# COMPACT_ATOMS: atom_id res chain seq x y z
N MET A 1 2.39 -11.74 -8.21
CA MET A 1 2.12 -12.48 -6.95
C MET A 1 0.90 -13.36 -7.15
N ASN A 2 0.92 -14.59 -6.65
CA ASN A 2 -0.24 -15.49 -6.62
C ASN A 2 -0.84 -15.56 -5.20
N PRO A 3 -1.99 -16.23 -4.97
CA PRO A 3 -2.59 -16.32 -3.64
C PRO A 3 -1.70 -16.99 -2.57
N GLN A 4 -0.90 -17.99 -2.94
CA GLN A 4 0.00 -18.68 -2.00
C GLN A 4 1.08 -17.72 -1.47
N ASP A 5 1.61 -16.87 -2.35
CA ASP A 5 2.55 -15.82 -1.97
C ASP A 5 1.90 -14.84 -0.98
N VAL A 6 0.63 -14.45 -1.20
CA VAL A 6 -0.12 -13.57 -0.28
C VAL A 6 -0.29 -14.22 1.09
N HIS A 7 -0.64 -15.51 1.16
CA HIS A 7 -0.72 -16.23 2.43
C HIS A 7 0.62 -16.27 3.16
N ALA A 8 1.73 -16.42 2.43
CA ALA A 8 3.06 -16.39 3.04
C ALA A 8 3.39 -15.02 3.68
N LEU A 9 2.83 -13.91 3.17
CA LEU A 9 3.00 -12.58 3.78
C LEU A 9 2.33 -12.47 5.16
N LEU A 10 1.26 -13.22 5.43
CA LEU A 10 0.50 -13.12 6.69
C LEU A 10 1.37 -13.47 7.92
N GLU A 11 2.26 -14.44 7.74
CA GLU A 11 3.14 -14.97 8.79
C GLU A 11 4.38 -14.10 9.02
N GLN A 12 4.78 -13.29 8.03
CA GLN A 12 5.95 -12.42 8.16
C GLN A 12 5.76 -11.45 9.34
N ASN A 13 6.80 -11.24 10.13
CA ASN A 13 6.78 -10.13 11.09
C ASN A 13 6.76 -8.81 10.30
N GLU A 14 6.38 -7.71 10.95
CA GLU A 14 6.33 -6.36 10.36
C GLU A 14 7.72 -5.78 10.03
N SER A 15 8.60 -6.63 9.51
CA SER A 15 10.00 -6.43 9.19
C SER A 15 10.26 -7.18 7.88
N GLU A 16 10.58 -6.59 6.74
CA GLU A 16 11.07 -5.26 6.43
C GLU A 16 10.15 -4.66 5.34
N HIS A 17 9.58 -3.49 5.63
CA HIS A 17 8.86 -2.64 4.68
C HIS A 17 7.53 -3.17 4.10
N ILE A 18 6.69 -3.84 4.89
CA ILE A 18 5.32 -4.19 4.48
C ILE A 18 4.30 -3.49 5.38
N GLU A 19 3.42 -2.71 4.75
CA GLU A 19 2.33 -1.98 5.41
C GLU A 19 0.97 -2.62 5.08
N PHE A 20 0.39 -3.37 6.02
CA PHE A 20 -0.94 -3.98 5.85
C PHE A 20 -2.06 -3.01 6.19
N LYS A 21 -3.13 -3.02 5.39
CA LYS A 21 -4.36 -2.25 5.65
C LYS A 21 -5.61 -3.07 5.34
N LYS A 22 -6.53 -3.09 6.29
CA LYS A 22 -7.83 -3.75 6.13
C LYS A 22 -8.57 -3.28 4.87
N ALA A 23 -8.82 -1.98 4.76
CA ALA A 23 -9.35 -1.30 3.57
C ALA A 23 -10.50 -2.02 2.82
N GLU A 24 -11.47 -2.62 3.53
CA GLU A 24 -12.52 -3.45 2.90
C GLU A 24 -13.34 -2.71 1.85
N SER A 25 -13.77 -1.48 2.15
CA SER A 25 -14.63 -0.71 1.24
C SER A 25 -13.87 0.31 0.42
N SER A 26 -12.88 0.97 1.02
CA SER A 26 -12.15 2.08 0.43
C SER A 26 -10.82 2.28 1.13
N PHE A 27 -9.94 3.04 0.47
CA PHE A 27 -8.72 3.55 1.07
C PHE A 27 -8.49 4.97 0.60
N ASP A 28 -8.05 5.82 1.52
CA ASP A 28 -7.80 7.24 1.22
C ASP A 28 -6.54 7.37 0.36
N PHE A 29 -6.64 8.11 -0.74
CA PHE A 29 -5.54 8.24 -1.70
C PHE A 29 -4.38 9.07 -1.14
N ASP A 30 -4.67 10.09 -0.33
CA ASP A 30 -3.62 10.92 0.25
C ASP A 30 -2.81 10.12 1.28
N LYS A 31 -3.48 9.27 2.07
CA LYS A 31 -2.81 8.28 2.94
C LYS A 31 -1.96 7.29 2.13
N LEU A 32 -2.45 6.81 0.99
CA LEU A 32 -1.67 5.93 0.12
C LEU A 32 -0.37 6.60 -0.34
N VAL A 33 -0.43 7.88 -0.69
CA VAL A 33 0.76 8.69 -1.05
C VAL A 33 1.70 8.83 0.15
N GLU A 34 1.18 9.13 1.34
CA GLU A 34 1.98 9.25 2.57
C GLU A 34 2.74 7.97 2.90
N TYR A 35 2.05 6.82 2.90
CA TYR A 35 2.67 5.52 3.13
C TYR A 35 3.71 5.19 2.05
N ALA A 36 3.43 5.49 0.77
CA ALA A 36 4.38 5.23 -0.31
C ALA A 36 5.65 6.09 -0.18
N ILE A 37 5.53 7.36 0.22
CA ILE A 37 6.69 8.22 0.46
C ILE A 37 7.51 7.71 1.66
N ALA A 38 6.84 7.30 2.74
CA ALA A 38 7.50 6.75 3.93
C ALA A 38 8.32 5.50 3.57
N LEU A 39 7.70 4.53 2.90
CA LEU A 39 8.38 3.32 2.45
C LEU A 39 9.53 3.64 1.49
N ALA A 40 9.33 4.51 0.50
CA ALA A 40 10.40 4.88 -0.42
C ALA A 40 11.61 5.53 0.27
N ASN A 41 11.39 6.30 1.34
CA ASN A 41 12.46 6.88 2.15
C ASN A 41 13.21 5.84 2.98
N GLU A 42 12.52 4.76 3.37
CA GLU A 42 13.04 3.63 4.13
C GLU A 42 13.32 2.45 3.19
N CYS A 43 14.16 2.61 2.17
CA CYS A 43 14.58 1.49 1.30
C CYS A 43 13.48 0.80 0.46
N GLY A 44 12.29 1.36 0.31
CA GLY A 44 11.21 0.80 -0.51
C GLY A 44 10.31 -0.12 0.32
N GLY A 45 9.43 -0.89 -0.32
CA GLY A 45 8.52 -1.80 0.38
C GLY A 45 7.24 -2.16 -0.37
N MET A 46 6.25 -2.62 0.38
CA MET A 46 4.91 -2.95 -0.10
C MET A 46 3.82 -2.34 0.78
N ILE A 47 2.74 -1.87 0.16
CA ILE A 47 1.48 -1.58 0.86
C ILE A 47 0.48 -2.64 0.41
N VAL A 48 -0.18 -3.30 1.34
CA VAL A 48 -1.08 -4.42 1.05
C VAL A 48 -2.48 -4.12 1.59
N LEU A 49 -3.44 -3.92 0.69
CA LEU A 49 -4.83 -3.66 1.04
C LEU A 49 -5.66 -4.95 1.00
N GLY A 50 -6.66 -5.05 1.88
CA GLY A 50 -7.53 -6.22 1.99
C GLY A 50 -7.07 -7.25 3.02
N ILE A 51 -6.15 -6.85 3.92
CA ILE A 51 -5.60 -7.71 4.99
C ILE A 51 -5.62 -6.94 6.32
N THR A 52 -6.05 -7.57 7.42
CA THR A 52 -6.07 -6.91 8.73
C THR A 52 -4.67 -6.53 9.21
N ASP A 53 -4.55 -5.35 9.79
CA ASP A 53 -3.27 -4.72 10.15
C ASP A 53 -2.48 -5.55 11.18
N LYS A 54 -3.16 -6.06 12.22
CA LYS A 54 -2.52 -6.74 13.36
C LYS A 54 -2.58 -8.26 13.23
N LYS A 55 -1.58 -8.94 13.83
CA LYS A 55 -1.58 -10.39 13.97
C LYS A 55 -2.68 -10.88 14.93
N PRO A 56 -3.30 -12.06 14.67
CA PRO A 56 -3.19 -12.85 13.45
C PRO A 56 -3.83 -12.12 12.26
N ARG A 57 -3.10 -12.03 11.14
CA ARG A 57 -3.57 -11.28 9.96
C ARG A 57 -4.53 -12.14 9.15
N LEU A 58 -5.63 -11.54 8.71
CA LEU A 58 -6.66 -12.20 7.93
C LEU A 58 -6.87 -11.44 6.63
N ILE A 59 -6.99 -12.19 5.52
CA ILE A 59 -7.48 -11.65 4.26
C ILE A 59 -8.97 -11.39 4.44
N VAL A 60 -9.38 -10.14 4.25
CA VAL A 60 -10.78 -9.68 4.34
C VAL A 60 -11.33 -9.21 3.00
N GLY A 61 -10.46 -9.06 2.00
CA GLY A 61 -10.80 -8.51 0.71
C GLY A 61 -10.85 -6.98 0.69
N THR A 62 -10.75 -6.39 -0.49
CA THR A 62 -10.91 -4.95 -0.70
C THR A 62 -11.70 -4.60 -1.96
N SER A 63 -12.64 -3.67 -1.82
CA SER A 63 -13.33 -2.95 -2.90
C SER A 63 -12.69 -1.59 -3.19
N ALA A 64 -11.56 -1.25 -2.57
CA ALA A 64 -10.87 -0.01 -2.87
C ALA A 64 -10.43 0.01 -4.34
N TYR A 65 -10.63 1.14 -5.02
CA TYR A 65 -10.14 1.39 -6.38
C TYR A 65 -10.63 0.37 -7.44
N LEU A 66 -11.88 -0.12 -7.34
CA LEU A 66 -12.46 -1.04 -8.32
C LEU A 66 -12.58 -0.44 -9.73
N ASP A 67 -12.85 0.85 -9.83
CA ASP A 67 -13.24 1.46 -11.10
C ASP A 67 -12.06 1.69 -12.07
N ASP A 68 -10.85 1.97 -11.56
CA ASP A 68 -9.71 2.33 -12.42
C ASP A 68 -8.35 2.24 -11.70
N LEU A 69 -7.77 1.04 -11.62
CA LEU A 69 -6.42 0.86 -11.06
C LEU A 69 -5.33 1.55 -11.90
N ALA A 70 -5.50 1.66 -13.22
CA ALA A 70 -4.52 2.30 -14.10
C ALA A 70 -4.40 3.79 -13.77
N LYS A 71 -5.52 4.48 -13.61
CA LYS A 71 -5.55 5.89 -13.19
C LYS A 71 -5.00 6.10 -11.78
N ILE A 72 -5.26 5.18 -10.86
CA ILE A 72 -4.65 5.23 -9.52
C ILE A 72 -3.14 5.10 -9.60
N LYS A 73 -2.62 4.16 -10.42
CA LYS A 73 -1.19 4.00 -10.67
C LYS A 73 -0.56 5.27 -11.25
N GLU A 74 -1.17 5.86 -12.27
CA GLU A 74 -0.69 7.10 -12.89
C GLU A 74 -0.64 8.26 -11.89
N ARG A 75 -1.72 8.47 -11.12
CA ARG A 75 -1.78 9.51 -10.09
C ARG A 75 -0.74 9.30 -8.99
N LEU A 76 -0.58 8.06 -8.53
CA LEU A 76 0.36 7.71 -7.47
C LEU A 76 1.81 7.94 -7.94
N ASN A 77 2.12 7.51 -9.16
CA ASN A 77 3.44 7.76 -9.78
C ASN A 77 3.72 9.25 -9.94
N ALA A 78 2.72 10.06 -10.34
CA ALA A 78 2.86 11.49 -10.48
C ALA A 78 3.11 12.21 -9.14
N GLN A 79 2.42 11.78 -8.07
CA GLN A 79 2.55 12.39 -6.74
C GLN A 79 3.85 12.00 -6.03
N VAL A 80 4.18 10.70 -6.03
CA VAL A 80 5.38 10.18 -5.37
C VAL A 80 6.64 10.41 -6.20
N ARG A 81 6.49 10.60 -7.52
CA ARG A 81 7.57 10.70 -8.51
C ARG A 81 8.47 9.46 -8.57
N LEU A 82 7.86 8.31 -8.34
CA LEU A 82 8.47 6.99 -8.45
C LEU A 82 7.60 6.09 -9.32
N ARG A 83 8.20 5.06 -9.92
CA ARG A 83 7.46 4.03 -10.64
C ARG A 83 6.98 2.98 -9.64
N ILE A 84 5.78 3.17 -9.13
CA ILE A 84 5.07 2.22 -8.28
C ILE A 84 4.27 1.28 -9.19
N ASP A 85 4.37 -0.01 -8.92
CA ASP A 85 3.56 -1.03 -9.56
C ASP A 85 2.41 -1.46 -8.63
N ILE A 86 1.27 -1.81 -9.22
CA ILE A 86 0.09 -2.29 -8.49
C ILE A 86 -0.24 -3.67 -9.03
N GLU A 87 -0.33 -4.65 -8.15
CA GLU A 87 -0.81 -5.99 -8.45
C GLU A 87 -2.16 -6.22 -7.78
N GLU A 88 -3.10 -6.77 -8.54
CA GLU A 88 -4.37 -7.26 -8.03
C GLU A 88 -4.32 -8.79 -7.94
N VAL A 89 -4.52 -9.32 -6.74
CA VAL A 89 -4.48 -10.76 -6.46
C VAL A 89 -5.85 -11.20 -5.96
N GLN A 90 -6.43 -12.20 -6.62
CA GLN A 90 -7.70 -12.80 -6.22
C GLN A 90 -7.41 -14.02 -5.34
N CYS A 91 -7.58 -13.86 -4.03
CA CYS A 91 -7.51 -14.96 -3.06
C CYS A 91 -8.91 -15.56 -2.83
N PRO A 92 -9.02 -16.82 -2.35
CA PRO A 92 -10.30 -17.43 -2.00
C PRO A 92 -11.13 -16.61 -1.00
N GLU A 93 -10.46 -15.90 -0.07
CA GLU A 93 -11.08 -15.06 0.95
C GLU A 93 -11.47 -13.67 0.43
N GLY A 94 -10.84 -13.21 -0.65
CA GLY A 94 -11.14 -11.91 -1.24
C GLY A 94 -10.01 -11.31 -2.07
N ARG A 95 -10.35 -10.20 -2.73
CA ARG A 95 -9.43 -9.38 -3.53
C ARG A 95 -8.39 -8.68 -2.67
N VAL A 96 -7.12 -8.76 -3.03
CA VAL A 96 -6.01 -8.08 -2.37
C VAL A 96 -5.32 -7.17 -3.39
N LEU A 97 -4.95 -5.96 -2.97
CA LEU A 97 -4.13 -5.05 -3.77
C LEU A 97 -2.74 -4.92 -3.14
N VAL A 98 -1.70 -5.11 -3.95
CA VAL A 98 -0.30 -4.99 -3.53
C VAL A 98 0.33 -3.84 -4.30
N PHE A 99 0.80 -2.82 -3.59
CA PHE A 99 1.53 -1.68 -4.16
C PHE A 99 3.01 -1.87 -3.91
N HIS A 100 3.80 -2.03 -4.98
CA HIS A 100 5.25 -2.20 -4.90
C HIS A 100 5.93 -0.84 -4.97
N VAL A 101 6.52 -0.43 -3.85
CA VAL A 101 7.14 0.88 -3.68
C VAL A 101 8.66 0.73 -3.79
N PRO A 102 9.32 1.32 -4.80
CA PRO A 102 10.77 1.27 -4.90
C PRO A 102 11.41 2.22 -3.86
N SER A 103 12.68 1.95 -3.53
CA SER A 103 13.48 2.88 -2.75
C SER A 103 13.68 4.19 -3.52
N ARG A 104 13.79 5.31 -2.80
CA ARG A 104 14.14 6.59 -3.42
C ARG A 104 15.57 6.58 -3.97
N PRO A 105 15.87 7.40 -5.00
CA PRO A 105 17.24 7.69 -5.40
C PRO A 105 18.07 8.25 -4.24
N VAL A 106 19.34 7.82 -4.17
CA VAL A 106 20.31 8.30 -3.17
C VAL A 106 20.59 9.79 -3.40
N GLY A 107 20.63 10.58 -2.33
CA GLY A 107 20.99 12.01 -2.36
C GLY A 107 19.84 13.02 -2.21
N MET A 108 18.58 12.59 -2.26
CA MET A 108 17.43 13.48 -2.01
C MET A 108 16.29 12.74 -1.30
N PRO A 109 15.99 13.03 -0.01
CA PRO A 109 14.80 12.51 0.66
C PRO A 109 13.52 12.96 -0.04
N LEU A 110 12.53 12.07 -0.14
CA LEU A 110 11.19 12.47 -0.57
C LEU A 110 10.49 13.13 0.61
N HIS A 111 10.02 14.36 0.41
CA HIS A 111 9.29 15.08 1.45
C HIS A 111 7.82 14.68 1.42
N VAL A 112 7.31 14.19 2.56
CA VAL A 112 5.88 14.23 2.83
C VAL A 112 5.54 15.72 2.93
N HIS A 113 4.70 16.24 2.04
CA HIS A 113 4.16 17.58 2.24
C HIS A 113 3.30 17.53 3.49
N GLY A 114 3.86 17.93 4.64
CA GLY A 114 3.17 17.94 5.91
C GLY A 114 2.00 18.91 5.87
N ARG A 115 0.81 18.44 5.49
CA ARG A 115 -0.47 19.11 5.70
C ARG A 115 -1.59 18.08 5.80
N TYR A 116 -1.92 17.70 7.02
CA TYR A 116 -3.25 18.01 7.59
C TYR A 116 -3.13 18.10 9.12
N GLN A 117 -3.34 19.31 9.66
CA GLN A 117 -3.81 19.48 11.02
C GLN A 117 -5.30 19.87 10.96
N LYS A 118 -6.04 19.35 11.93
CA LYS A 118 -7.45 19.56 12.32
C LYS A 118 -8.44 18.55 11.70
N GLY A 119 -9.24 17.84 12.49
CA GLY A 119 -9.42 17.97 13.93
C GLY A 119 -10.25 16.84 14.54
N ALA A 120 -10.09 16.72 15.86
CA ALA A 120 -11.04 16.07 16.73
C ALA A 120 -12.41 16.77 16.62
N SER A 121 -13.44 15.94 16.44
CA SER A 121 -14.77 16.04 17.02
C SER A 121 -15.58 14.82 16.59
#